data_AF-A0A8C6HH31-F1
#
_entry.id   AF-A0A8C6HH31-F1
#
_cell.length_a   1.000
_cell.length_b   1.000
_cell.length_c   1.000
_cell.angle_alpha   90.00
_cell.angle_beta   90.00
_cell.angle_gamma   90.00
#
_symmetry.space_group_name_H-M   'P 1'
#
loop_
_entity.id
_entity.type
_entity.pdbx_description
1 polymer ?
#
loop_
_entity_poly.entity_id
_entity_poly.type
_entity_poly.pdbx_seq_one_letter_code
_entity_poly.pdbx_strand_id
1 'polypeptide(L)'
;MGAAARSLRLALGLLLLATLLRPADACSCSPVHPQQAFCNADVVIRAKAVSEKEVDSGNDIYGNPIKRIQYEIKQIKMFKGPDKDIEFIYTAPSSAVCGVSLDVGGKKEYLIAGKAEGDGKMHITLCDFIVPWDTLSITQKKSLNHRYQMGCECKITRCPMIPCYISSPDECLWMDWVTEKSINGHQAKFFACIKRSDGSCAWYRGAAPPKQEFLDIEDP
;
A
#
# COMPACT_ATOMS: atom_id res chain seq x y z
N MET A 1 31.17 -34.59 37.10
CA MET A 1 31.08 -33.66 35.94
C MET A 1 29.76 -33.81 35.16
N GLY A 2 28.59 -33.99 35.81
CA GLY A 2 27.39 -34.48 35.13
C GLY A 2 26.20 -33.51 34.99
N ALA A 3 26.01 -32.60 35.94
CA ALA A 3 24.81 -31.74 35.98
C ALA A 3 24.98 -30.45 35.15
N ALA A 4 26.08 -29.72 35.35
CA ALA A 4 26.34 -28.45 34.65
C ALA A 4 26.40 -28.61 33.12
N ALA A 5 27.02 -29.70 32.63
CA ALA A 5 27.10 -29.99 31.20
C ALA A 5 25.74 -30.37 30.57
N ARG A 6 24.83 -30.99 31.34
CA ARG A 6 23.47 -31.31 30.89
C ARG A 6 22.60 -30.05 30.83
N SER A 7 22.68 -29.19 31.83
CA SER A 7 21.98 -27.90 31.86
C SER A 7 22.44 -26.98 30.73
N LEU A 8 23.75 -26.95 30.44
CA LEU A 8 24.31 -26.16 29.33
C LEU A 8 23.84 -26.67 27.96
N ARG A 9 23.74 -27.99 27.76
CA ARG A 9 23.20 -28.58 26.51
C ARG A 9 21.71 -28.32 26.33
N LEU A 10 20.92 -28.35 27.41
CA LEU A 10 19.50 -27.98 27.35
C LEU A 10 19.32 -26.50 27.02
N ALA A 11 20.08 -25.61 27.68
CA ALA A 11 20.02 -24.18 27.43
C ALA A 11 20.43 -23.84 25.98
N LEU A 12 21.48 -24.48 25.46
CA LEU A 12 21.92 -24.30 24.08
C LEU A 12 20.90 -24.85 23.08
N GLY A 13 20.26 -25.98 23.39
CA GLY A 13 19.16 -26.54 22.59
C GLY A 13 17.94 -25.61 22.54
N LEU A 14 17.54 -25.03 23.67
CA LEU A 14 16.45 -24.05 23.76
C LEU A 14 16.77 -22.76 22.99
N LEU A 15 18.02 -22.26 23.06
CA LEU A 15 18.45 -21.11 22.26
C LEU A 15 18.40 -21.41 20.76
N LEU A 16 18.84 -22.60 20.33
CA LEU A 16 18.79 -23.02 18.92
C LEU A 16 17.36 -23.19 18.40
N LEU A 17 16.43 -23.67 19.24
CA LEU A 17 15.01 -23.72 18.90
C LEU A 17 14.39 -22.32 18.79
N ALA A 18 14.78 -21.40 19.68
CA ALA A 18 14.30 -20.03 19.65
C ALA A 18 14.79 -19.24 18.42
N THR A 19 15.97 -19.55 17.88
CA THR A 19 16.47 -18.92 16.64
C THR A 19 15.88 -19.52 15.36
N LEU A 20 15.31 -20.74 15.43
CA LEU A 20 14.66 -21.40 14.30
C LEU A 20 13.18 -21.01 14.13
N LEU A 21 12.53 -20.50 15.18
CA LEU A 21 11.18 -19.93 15.07
C LEU A 21 11.26 -18.58 14.34
N ARG A 22 11.17 -18.62 13.01
CA ARG A 22 10.82 -17.42 12.25
C ARG A 22 9.38 -17.05 12.60
N PRO A 23 9.08 -15.79 12.96
CA PRO A 23 7.69 -15.36 13.07
C PRO A 23 7.02 -15.59 11.71
N ALA A 24 5.95 -16.38 11.72
CA ALA A 24 5.10 -16.52 10.55
C ALA A 24 4.21 -15.28 10.46
N ASP A 25 4.42 -14.44 9.45
CA ASP A 25 3.45 -13.41 9.11
C ASP A 25 2.21 -14.10 8.55
N ALA A 26 1.10 -14.03 9.29
CA ALA A 26 -0.16 -14.65 8.89
C ALA A 26 -0.90 -13.85 7.80
N CYS A 27 -0.59 -12.56 7.64
CA CYS A 27 -1.10 -11.72 6.55
C CYS A 27 -0.12 -11.71 5.37
N SER A 28 -0.61 -12.02 4.17
CA SER A 28 0.18 -11.98 2.93
C SER A 28 -0.48 -11.06 1.91
N CYS A 29 0.29 -10.13 1.36
CA CYS A 29 -0.19 -9.10 0.45
C CYS A 29 0.44 -9.26 -0.94
N SER A 30 -0.35 -8.96 -1.96
CA SER A 30 0.14 -8.88 -3.33
C SER A 30 0.86 -7.54 -3.55
N PRO A 31 2.13 -7.52 -4.01
CA PRO A 31 2.78 -6.27 -4.39
C PRO A 31 1.98 -5.48 -5.44
N VAL A 32 1.77 -4.21 -5.15
CA VAL A 32 1.03 -3.28 -6.01
C VAL A 32 1.86 -2.03 -6.27
N HIS A 33 1.85 -1.55 -7.50
CA HIS A 33 2.42 -0.25 -7.84
C HIS A 33 1.57 0.87 -7.20
N PRO A 34 2.15 1.99 -6.73
CA PRO A 34 1.41 3.08 -6.09
C PRO A 34 0.21 3.60 -6.90
N GLN A 35 0.35 3.66 -8.23
CA GLN A 35 -0.76 3.99 -9.12
C GLN A 35 -1.90 2.99 -9.05
N GLN A 36 -1.60 1.68 -9.05
CA GLN A 36 -2.64 0.65 -8.99
C GLN A 36 -3.36 0.71 -7.64
N ALA A 37 -2.63 0.98 -6.55
CA ALA A 37 -3.25 1.19 -5.24
C ALA A 37 -4.16 2.42 -5.22
N PHE A 38 -3.75 3.54 -5.85
CA PHE A 38 -4.60 4.71 -6.02
C PHE A 38 -5.87 4.40 -6.83
N CYS A 39 -5.74 3.64 -7.91
CA CYS A 39 -6.87 3.29 -8.79
C CYS A 39 -7.84 2.30 -8.13
N ASN A 40 -7.33 1.32 -7.38
CA ASN A 40 -8.14 0.30 -6.72
C ASN A 40 -8.80 0.78 -5.42
N ALA A 41 -8.23 1.79 -4.75
CA ALA A 41 -8.79 2.36 -3.54
C ALA A 41 -10.02 3.22 -3.84
N ASP A 42 -10.99 3.23 -2.93
CA ASP A 42 -12.17 4.09 -3.06
C ASP A 42 -11.84 5.50 -2.54
N VAL A 43 -10.98 5.56 -1.52
CA VAL A 43 -10.55 6.80 -0.86
C VAL A 43 -9.02 6.84 -0.77
N VAL A 44 -8.43 7.99 -1.09
CA VAL A 44 -7.00 8.27 -0.94
C VAL A 44 -6.84 9.63 -0.28
N ILE A 45 -6.29 9.65 0.93
CA ILE A 45 -6.14 10.86 1.75
C ILE A 45 -4.73 11.02 2.30
N ARG A 46 -4.34 12.25 2.59
CA ARG A 46 -3.26 12.59 3.52
C ARG A 46 -3.87 12.91 4.86
N ALA A 47 -3.49 12.21 5.92
CA ALA A 47 -4.08 12.38 7.24
C ALA A 47 -3.09 12.10 8.37
N LYS A 48 -3.49 12.46 9.60
CA LYS A 48 -2.79 12.17 10.86
C LYS A 48 -3.72 11.40 11.80
N ALA A 49 -3.21 10.37 12.46
CA ALA A 49 -3.95 9.69 13.53
C ALA A 49 -3.86 10.51 14.83
N VAL A 50 -5.01 10.82 15.42
CA VAL A 50 -5.15 11.65 16.62
C VAL A 50 -5.35 10.77 17.85
N SER A 51 -6.28 9.82 17.77
CA SER A 51 -6.61 8.88 18.84
C SER A 51 -6.87 7.49 18.26
N GLU A 52 -6.74 6.46 19.09
CA GLU A 52 -7.17 5.10 18.77
C GLU A 52 -8.05 4.55 19.89
N LYS A 53 -9.03 3.73 19.53
CA LYS A 53 -9.85 2.97 20.47
C LYS A 53 -10.27 1.64 19.87
N GLU A 54 -10.42 0.64 20.71
CA GLU A 54 -11.03 -0.62 20.33
C GLU A 54 -12.56 -0.50 20.41
N VAL A 55 -13.26 -0.98 19.39
CA VAL A 55 -14.73 -0.97 19.33
C VAL A 55 -15.26 -2.35 18.95
N ASP A 56 -16.41 -2.69 19.52
CA ASP A 56 -17.14 -3.90 19.16
C ASP A 56 -17.91 -3.69 17.85
N SER A 57 -17.85 -4.67 16.96
CA SER A 57 -18.38 -4.64 15.60
C SER A 57 -19.23 -5.89 15.33
N GLY A 58 -20.12 -6.21 16.26
CA GLY A 58 -20.99 -7.39 16.19
C GLY A 58 -20.30 -8.67 16.65
N ASN A 59 -20.86 -9.82 16.28
CA ASN A 59 -20.37 -11.13 16.69
C ASN A 59 -20.02 -11.99 15.47
N ASP A 60 -19.06 -12.89 15.63
CA ASP A 60 -18.71 -13.88 14.62
C ASP A 60 -19.75 -15.00 14.54
N ILE A 61 -19.52 -15.95 13.63
CA ILE A 61 -20.41 -17.12 13.43
C ILE A 61 -20.52 -18.02 14.67
N TYR A 62 -19.60 -17.91 15.62
CA TYR A 62 -19.57 -18.67 16.87
C TYR A 62 -20.09 -17.87 18.07
N GLY A 63 -20.55 -16.63 17.84
CA GLY A 63 -21.09 -15.75 18.87
C GLY A 63 -20.03 -14.94 19.64
N ASN A 64 -18.76 -14.98 19.26
CA ASN A 64 -17.71 -14.17 19.90
C ASN A 64 -17.75 -12.73 19.39
N PRO A 65 -17.51 -11.72 20.24
CA PRO A 65 -17.48 -10.33 19.81
C PRO A 65 -16.33 -10.07 18.83
N ILE A 66 -16.64 -9.47 17.69
CA ILE A 66 -15.66 -9.01 16.69
C ILE A 66 -15.20 -7.62 17.11
N LYS A 67 -13.90 -7.47 17.30
CA LYS A 67 -13.27 -6.20 17.67
C LYS A 67 -12.61 -5.56 16.46
N ARG A 68 -12.74 -4.24 16.36
CA ARG A 68 -12.03 -3.40 15.37
C ARG A 68 -11.29 -2.29 16.09
N ILE A 69 -10.17 -1.87 15.54
CA ILE A 69 -9.50 -0.64 16.00
C ILE A 69 -10.05 0.51 15.17
N GLN A 70 -10.55 1.52 15.86
CA GLN A 70 -11.00 2.78 15.29
C GLN A 70 -9.97 3.86 15.56
N TYR A 71 -9.41 4.42 14.50
CA TYR A 71 -8.58 5.61 14.53
C TYR A 71 -9.46 6.84 14.26
N GLU A 72 -9.38 7.84 15.12
CA GLU A 72 -9.81 9.20 14.80
C GLU A 72 -8.69 9.90 14.06
N ILE A 73 -9.00 10.47 12.90
CA ILE A 73 -8.00 11.12 12.06
C ILE A 73 -8.31 12.59 11.82
N LYS A 74 -7.24 13.36 11.63
CA LYS A 74 -7.33 14.69 11.05
C LYS A 74 -6.95 14.60 9.57
N GLN A 75 -7.96 14.64 8.70
CA GLN A 75 -7.74 14.73 7.26
C GLN A 75 -7.06 16.06 6.92
N ILE A 76 -5.97 16.01 6.14
CA ILE A 76 -5.23 17.18 5.65
C ILE A 76 -5.62 17.47 4.21
N LYS A 77 -5.72 16.42 3.39
CA LYS A 77 -6.10 16.54 1.97
C LYS A 77 -6.73 15.25 1.47
N MET A 78 -7.78 15.36 0.67
CA MET A 78 -8.31 14.27 -0.13
C MET A 78 -7.76 14.34 -1.56
N PHE A 79 -7.29 13.20 -2.08
CA PHE A 79 -6.84 13.04 -3.46
C PHE A 79 -7.84 12.27 -4.32
N LYS A 80 -8.59 11.36 -3.69
CA LYS A 80 -9.66 10.56 -4.31
C LYS A 80 -10.67 10.20 -3.22
N GLY A 81 -11.97 10.27 -3.50
CA GLY A 81 -13.01 9.92 -2.54
C GLY A 81 -14.25 10.80 -2.67
N PRO A 82 -15.22 10.67 -1.75
CA PRO A 82 -16.43 11.49 -1.70
C PRO A 82 -16.15 12.91 -1.19
N ASP A 83 -17.07 13.85 -1.41
CA ASP A 83 -16.92 15.24 -0.93
C ASP A 83 -16.89 15.36 0.61
N LYS A 84 -17.41 14.35 1.32
CA LYS A 84 -17.40 14.32 2.79
C LYS A 84 -16.04 13.84 3.30
N ASP A 85 -15.48 14.59 4.25
CA ASP A 85 -14.23 14.24 4.91
C ASP A 85 -14.32 12.89 5.65
N ILE A 86 -13.18 12.19 5.68
CA ILE A 86 -13.01 11.00 6.50
C ILE A 86 -12.61 11.42 7.90
N GLU A 87 -13.42 11.00 8.88
CA GLU A 87 -13.19 11.25 10.32
C GLU A 87 -12.61 10.00 11.00
N PHE A 88 -13.02 8.81 10.53
CA PHE A 88 -12.67 7.55 11.17
C PHE A 88 -12.10 6.53 10.21
N ILE A 89 -11.04 5.85 10.66
CA ILE A 89 -10.45 4.72 9.96
C ILE A 89 -10.57 3.48 10.82
N TYR A 90 -11.09 2.40 10.25
CA TYR A 90 -11.17 1.09 10.88
C TYR A 90 -10.11 0.14 10.35
N THR A 91 -9.61 -0.73 11.22
CA THR A 91 -8.71 -1.82 10.86
C THR A 91 -8.91 -2.99 11.82
N ALA A 92 -8.44 -4.17 11.43
CA ALA A 92 -8.37 -5.32 12.32
C ALA A 92 -7.37 -5.09 13.49
N PRO A 93 -7.56 -5.75 14.64
CA PRO A 93 -6.77 -5.49 15.86
C PRO A 93 -5.38 -6.11 15.88
N SER A 94 -5.08 -7.05 14.99
CA SER A 94 -3.79 -7.72 14.95
C SER A 94 -3.25 -7.80 13.53
N SER A 95 -1.93 -7.66 13.38
CA SER A 95 -1.24 -7.82 12.10
C SER A 95 -1.47 -9.21 11.49
N ALA A 96 -1.74 -10.23 12.30
CA ALA A 96 -2.03 -11.58 11.85
C ALA A 96 -3.29 -11.65 10.96
N VAL A 97 -4.25 -10.76 11.19
CA VAL A 97 -5.48 -10.61 10.39
C VAL A 97 -5.45 -9.32 9.57
N CYS A 98 -4.24 -8.93 9.14
CA CYS A 98 -3.97 -7.75 8.32
C CYS A 98 -4.29 -6.40 8.98
N GLY A 99 -4.25 -6.34 10.30
CA GLY A 99 -4.42 -5.10 11.07
C GLY A 99 -3.23 -4.15 10.94
N VAL A 100 -3.51 -2.86 10.79
CA VAL A 100 -2.53 -1.77 10.69
C VAL A 100 -2.40 -1.05 12.03
N SER A 101 -1.18 -0.69 12.41
CA SER A 101 -0.92 0.20 13.55
C SER A 101 -0.40 1.54 13.02
N LEU A 102 -1.11 2.62 13.36
CA LEU A 102 -0.73 3.99 13.02
C LEU A 102 -0.13 4.71 14.24
N ASP A 103 0.81 5.62 14.01
CA ASP A 103 1.40 6.43 15.08
C ASP A 103 0.39 7.46 15.59
N VAL A 104 -0.13 7.19 16.78
CA VAL A 104 -1.09 8.06 17.47
C VAL A 104 -0.34 9.19 18.16
N GLY A 105 -0.78 10.42 17.92
CA GLY A 105 -0.17 11.62 18.50
C GLY A 105 -0.09 12.81 17.56
N GLY A 106 -0.63 12.69 16.33
CA GLY A 106 -0.77 13.80 15.39
C GLY A 106 0.56 14.35 14.82
N LYS A 107 1.68 13.66 15.06
CA LYS A 107 3.00 14.10 14.60
C LYS A 107 3.29 13.58 13.19
N LYS A 108 3.06 12.29 12.95
CA LYS A 108 3.32 11.65 11.65
C LYS A 108 2.13 11.80 10.72
N GLU A 109 2.44 12.17 9.48
CA GLU A 109 1.48 12.22 8.39
C GLU A 109 1.61 10.99 7.53
N TYR A 110 0.48 10.48 7.08
CA TYR A 110 0.42 9.31 6.24
C TYR A 110 -0.34 9.63 4.97
N LEU A 111 0.11 9.07 3.85
CA LEU A 111 -0.75 8.81 2.72
C LEU A 111 -1.46 7.49 2.98
N ILE A 112 -2.79 7.51 2.92
CA ILE A 112 -3.63 6.36 3.21
C ILE A 112 -4.57 6.16 2.02
N ALA A 113 -4.40 5.05 1.32
CA ALA A 113 -5.36 4.54 0.36
C ALA A 113 -6.19 3.43 1.03
N GLY A 114 -7.49 3.35 0.79
CA GLY A 114 -8.32 2.32 1.40
C GLY A 114 -9.74 2.26 0.85
N LYS A 115 -10.60 1.51 1.54
CA LYS A 115 -11.98 1.24 1.14
C LYS A 115 -12.98 2.11 1.90
N ALA A 116 -13.97 2.65 1.20
CA ALA A 116 -14.99 3.47 1.84
C ALA A 116 -16.00 2.57 2.58
N GLU A 117 -16.36 2.92 3.81
CA GLU A 117 -17.45 2.27 4.57
C GLU A 117 -18.71 3.14 4.67
N GLY A 118 -18.67 4.36 4.12
CA GLY A 118 -19.77 5.32 4.17
C GLY A 118 -19.67 6.29 5.35
N ASP A 119 -20.44 7.38 5.29
CA ASP A 119 -20.60 8.36 6.36
C ASP A 119 -19.30 8.95 6.95
N GLY A 120 -18.24 9.11 6.15
CA GLY A 120 -16.95 9.63 6.63
C GLY A 120 -16.09 8.58 7.32
N LYS A 121 -16.36 7.29 7.05
CA LYS A 121 -15.61 6.14 7.55
C LYS A 121 -14.92 5.43 6.40
N MET A 122 -13.73 4.90 6.67
CA MET A 122 -13.02 4.03 5.76
C MET A 122 -12.37 2.85 6.49
N HIS A 123 -12.05 1.80 5.75
CA HIS A 123 -11.33 0.64 6.25
C HIS A 123 -9.99 0.49 5.55
N ILE A 124 -9.00 0.07 6.32
CA ILE A 124 -7.63 -0.20 5.85
C ILE A 124 -7.12 -1.53 6.38
N THR A 125 -6.16 -2.08 5.65
CA THR A 125 -5.45 -3.33 5.95
C THR A 125 -3.96 -3.17 5.65
N LEU A 126 -3.15 -4.13 6.09
CA LEU A 126 -1.71 -4.17 5.76
C LEU A 126 -1.42 -4.24 4.26
N CYS A 127 -2.39 -4.61 3.43
CA CYS A 127 -2.22 -4.72 1.98
C CYS A 127 -2.54 -3.42 1.23
N ASP A 128 -3.11 -2.45 1.92
CA ASP A 128 -3.39 -1.15 1.36
C ASP A 128 -2.13 -0.28 1.29
N PHE A 129 -2.14 0.73 0.42
CA PHE A 129 -1.00 1.62 0.26
C PHE A 129 -1.00 2.71 1.34
N ILE A 130 -0.32 2.39 2.44
CA ILE A 130 -0.20 3.22 3.64
C ILE A 130 1.27 3.50 3.90
N VAL A 131 1.70 4.74 3.70
CA VAL A 131 3.10 5.12 3.85
C VAL A 131 3.22 6.48 4.53
N PRO A 132 4.29 6.72 5.33
CA PRO A 132 4.55 8.04 5.86
C PRO A 132 4.72 9.05 4.72
N TRP A 133 4.10 10.22 4.84
CA TRP A 133 4.08 11.23 3.78
C TRP A 133 5.50 11.67 3.37
N ASP A 134 6.44 11.72 4.30
CA ASP A 134 7.80 12.20 4.06
C ASP A 134 8.67 11.20 3.29
N THR A 135 8.29 9.91 3.22
CA THR A 135 9.03 8.89 2.47
C THR A 135 8.66 8.85 0.99
N LEU A 136 7.55 9.49 0.61
CA LEU A 136 7.11 9.57 -0.78
C LEU A 136 8.04 10.47 -1.60
N SER A 137 8.36 10.03 -2.82
CA SER A 137 9.10 10.84 -3.78
C SER A 137 8.30 12.08 -4.19
N ILE A 138 9.00 13.12 -4.66
CA ILE A 138 8.35 14.32 -5.20
C ILE A 138 7.40 13.96 -6.36
N THR A 139 7.80 12.99 -7.20
CA THR A 139 6.97 12.52 -8.31
C THR A 139 5.71 11.82 -7.81
N GLN A 140 5.81 10.93 -6.82
CA GLN A 140 4.65 10.26 -6.23
C GLN A 140 3.67 11.29 -5.65
N LYS A 141 4.16 12.27 -4.87
CA LYS A 141 3.34 13.35 -4.29
C LYS A 141 2.59 14.15 -5.36
N LYS A 142 3.24 14.45 -6.49
CA LYS A 142 2.62 15.17 -7.61
C LYS A 142 1.59 14.29 -8.34
N SER A 143 1.93 13.02 -8.60
CA SER A 143 1.08 12.08 -9.33
C SER A 143 -0.27 11.81 -8.67
N LEU A 144 -0.35 11.92 -7.34
CA LEU A 144 -1.60 11.77 -6.57
C LEU A 144 -2.72 12.74 -7.01
N ASN A 145 -2.39 13.92 -7.54
CA ASN A 145 -3.41 14.92 -7.86
C ASN A 145 -4.06 14.69 -9.23
N HIS A 146 -3.34 14.08 -10.19
CA HIS A 146 -3.83 13.98 -11.56
C HIS A 146 -3.35 12.71 -12.28
N ARG A 147 -2.06 12.37 -12.22
CA ARG A 147 -1.49 11.32 -13.10
C ARG A 147 -1.99 9.92 -12.80
N TYR A 148 -2.09 9.57 -11.52
CA TYR A 148 -2.57 8.24 -11.19
C TYR A 148 -4.01 8.06 -11.67
N GLN A 149 -4.86 9.08 -11.54
CA GLN A 149 -6.21 9.08 -12.08
C GLN A 149 -6.22 8.93 -13.62
N MET A 150 -5.39 9.71 -14.34
CA MET A 150 -5.28 9.60 -15.81
C MET A 150 -4.82 8.20 -16.27
N GLY A 151 -4.05 7.50 -15.43
CA GLY A 151 -3.55 6.17 -15.73
C GLY A 151 -4.44 5.03 -15.22
N CYS A 152 -5.60 5.29 -14.62
CA CYS A 152 -6.45 4.22 -14.10
C CYS A 152 -7.12 3.36 -15.18
N GLU A 153 -7.16 3.84 -16.43
CA GLU A 153 -7.56 3.02 -17.59
C GLU A 153 -6.45 2.08 -18.06
N CYS A 154 -5.20 2.29 -17.65
CA CYS A 154 -4.07 1.46 -18.02
C CYS A 154 -3.85 0.33 -17.00
N LYS A 155 -3.40 -0.83 -17.50
CA LYS A 155 -3.09 -1.98 -16.68
C LYS A 155 -1.61 -2.06 -16.38
N ILE A 156 -1.24 -2.18 -15.10
CA ILE A 156 0.16 -2.38 -14.70
C ILE A 156 0.40 -3.88 -14.47
N THR A 157 1.14 -4.50 -15.37
CA THR A 157 1.43 -5.94 -15.35
C THR A 157 2.73 -6.21 -14.58
N ARG A 158 2.66 -7.09 -13.58
CA ARG A 158 3.82 -7.46 -12.75
C ARG A 158 4.75 -8.42 -13.50
N CYS A 159 6.06 -8.22 -13.36
CA CYS A 159 7.05 -9.21 -13.76
C CYS A 159 7.61 -9.97 -12.55
N PRO A 160 7.16 -11.20 -12.25
CA PRO A 160 7.70 -11.99 -11.14
C PRO A 160 9.06 -12.61 -11.46
N MET A 161 9.28 -12.99 -12.72
CA MET A 161 10.50 -13.64 -13.22
C MET A 161 10.69 -13.30 -14.69
N ILE A 162 11.95 -13.16 -15.12
CA ILE A 162 12.31 -12.94 -16.52
C ILE A 162 12.38 -14.29 -17.28
N PRO A 163 11.97 -14.35 -18.56
CA PRO A 163 11.41 -13.26 -19.36
C PRO A 163 9.92 -13.02 -19.10
N CYS A 164 9.49 -11.76 -19.19
CA CYS A 164 8.12 -11.32 -19.04
C CYS A 164 7.82 -10.26 -20.10
N TYR A 165 6.62 -10.29 -20.66
CA TYR A 165 6.22 -9.45 -21.79
C TYR A 165 4.83 -8.88 -21.54
N ILE A 166 4.54 -7.72 -22.14
CA ILE A 166 3.18 -7.18 -22.20
C ILE A 166 2.35 -8.03 -23.16
N SER A 167 1.09 -8.28 -22.80
CA SER A 167 0.18 -9.07 -23.65
C SER A 167 -0.75 -8.19 -24.50
N SER A 168 -0.84 -6.90 -24.18
CA SER A 168 -1.76 -5.96 -24.81
C SER A 168 -1.17 -4.54 -24.78
N PRO A 169 -1.49 -3.66 -25.75
CA PRO A 169 -0.94 -2.29 -25.81
C PRO A 169 -1.40 -1.38 -24.67
N ASP A 170 -2.44 -1.74 -23.92
CA ASP A 170 -2.92 -1.01 -22.73
C ASP A 170 -2.18 -1.40 -21.43
N GLU A 171 -1.09 -2.17 -21.53
CA GLU A 171 -0.31 -2.63 -20.39
C GLU A 171 1.07 -1.95 -20.25
N CYS A 172 1.44 -1.60 -19.02
CA CYS A 172 2.82 -1.26 -18.67
C CYS A 172 3.45 -2.36 -17.81
N LEU A 173 4.60 -2.88 -18.25
CA LEU A 173 5.33 -3.91 -17.53
C LEU A 173 6.12 -3.32 -16.36
N TRP A 174 5.81 -3.78 -15.14
CA TRP A 174 6.47 -3.36 -13.90
C TRP A 174 7.59 -4.33 -13.52
N MET A 175 8.82 -3.80 -13.53
CA MET A 175 10.09 -4.51 -13.50
C MET A 175 10.86 -4.35 -12.19
N ASP A 176 10.48 -3.41 -11.31
CA ASP A 176 11.25 -3.09 -10.08
C ASP A 176 11.60 -4.34 -9.25
N TRP A 177 10.71 -5.33 -9.19
CA TRP A 177 10.96 -6.56 -8.45
C TRP A 177 12.09 -7.41 -9.05
N VAL A 178 12.14 -7.56 -10.37
CA VAL A 178 13.18 -8.39 -11.02
C VAL A 178 14.50 -7.66 -11.14
N THR A 179 14.49 -6.33 -11.29
CA THR A 179 15.70 -5.51 -11.46
C THR A 179 16.33 -5.10 -10.13
N GLU A 180 15.52 -4.69 -9.14
CA GLU A 180 15.99 -4.09 -7.89
C GLU A 180 15.63 -4.89 -6.64
N LYS A 181 14.84 -5.98 -6.78
CA LYS A 181 14.30 -6.76 -5.64
C LYS A 181 13.51 -5.89 -4.65
N SER A 182 12.88 -4.83 -5.17
CA SER A 182 12.13 -3.85 -4.38
C SER A 182 10.77 -3.58 -5.02
N ILE A 183 9.74 -3.42 -4.19
CA ILE A 183 8.40 -2.98 -4.63
C ILE A 183 8.31 -1.45 -4.74
N ASN A 184 9.28 -0.73 -4.17
CA ASN A 184 9.36 0.73 -4.24
C ASN A 184 10.67 1.12 -4.94
N GLY A 185 10.87 0.56 -6.14
CA GLY A 185 12.03 0.78 -6.98
C GLY A 185 11.91 2.03 -7.85
N HIS A 186 12.67 2.07 -8.94
CA HIS A 186 12.73 3.24 -9.83
C HIS A 186 11.39 3.53 -10.53
N GLN A 187 10.67 2.52 -11.02
CA GLN A 187 9.37 2.73 -11.66
C GLN A 187 8.33 3.23 -10.66
N ALA A 188 8.19 2.55 -9.51
CA ALA A 188 7.27 2.94 -8.44
C ALA A 188 7.49 4.36 -7.90
N LYS A 189 8.74 4.83 -7.86
CA LYS A 189 9.08 6.17 -7.36
C LYS A 189 8.91 7.26 -8.39
N PHE A 190 9.15 7.00 -9.68
CA PHE A 190 9.34 8.09 -10.65
C PHE A 190 8.47 8.01 -11.90
N PHE A 191 7.69 6.94 -12.07
CA PHE A 191 6.89 6.73 -13.27
C PHE A 191 5.40 6.55 -12.95
N ALA A 192 4.58 6.88 -13.94
CA ALA A 192 3.17 6.54 -13.99
C ALA A 192 2.89 5.89 -15.36
N CYS A 193 2.04 4.87 -15.38
CA CYS A 193 1.58 4.24 -16.61
C CYS A 193 0.38 5.03 -17.11
N ILE A 194 0.51 5.74 -18.23
CA ILE A 194 -0.54 6.64 -18.72
C ILE A 194 -0.94 6.27 -20.14
N LYS A 195 -2.22 6.52 -20.45
CA LYS A 195 -2.80 6.30 -21.77
C LYS A 195 -2.34 7.38 -22.75
N ARG A 196 -2.03 6.97 -23.97
CA ARG A 196 -1.67 7.81 -25.12
C ARG A 196 -2.88 8.02 -26.04
N SER A 197 -2.78 8.89 -27.04
CA SER A 197 -3.92 9.18 -27.93
C SER A 197 -4.29 8.01 -28.85
N ASP A 198 -3.34 7.11 -29.14
CA ASP A 198 -3.56 5.86 -29.88
C ASP A 198 -4.25 4.75 -29.06
N GLY A 199 -4.52 5.00 -27.78
CA GLY A 199 -5.11 4.05 -26.85
C GLY A 199 -4.12 3.10 -26.18
N SER A 200 -2.83 3.16 -26.51
CA SER A 200 -1.78 2.41 -25.82
C SER A 200 -1.42 3.04 -24.48
N CYS A 201 -0.75 2.29 -23.61
CA CYS A 201 -0.29 2.73 -22.31
C CYS A 201 1.23 2.60 -22.22
N ALA A 202 1.88 3.61 -21.62
CA ALA A 202 3.32 3.61 -21.48
C ALA A 202 3.79 4.29 -20.19
N TRP A 203 4.98 3.91 -19.76
CA TRP A 203 5.67 4.53 -18.63
C TRP A 203 6.07 5.97 -18.97
N TYR A 204 5.50 6.92 -18.25
CA TYR A 204 5.82 8.34 -18.34
C TYR A 204 6.62 8.81 -17.14
N ARG A 205 7.78 9.42 -17.42
CA ARG A 205 8.66 10.06 -16.43
C ARG A 205 8.55 11.58 -16.59
N GLY A 206 7.81 12.25 -15.72
CA GLY A 206 7.80 13.70 -15.76
C GLY A 206 7.08 14.32 -14.58
N ALA A 207 7.59 15.48 -14.15
CA ALA A 207 6.96 16.32 -13.14
C ALA A 207 5.91 17.28 -13.73
N ALA A 208 5.98 17.58 -15.04
CA ALA A 208 5.03 18.38 -15.81
C ALA A 208 4.00 17.48 -16.52
N PRO A 209 2.76 17.94 -16.78
CA PRO A 209 1.78 17.18 -17.57
C PRO A 209 2.43 16.65 -18.86
N PRO A 210 2.05 15.45 -19.35
CA PRO A 210 2.53 14.98 -20.64
C PRO A 210 2.29 16.06 -21.69
N LYS A 211 3.34 16.44 -22.43
CA LYS A 211 3.16 17.34 -23.56
C LYS A 211 2.31 16.63 -24.61
N GLN A 212 1.63 17.44 -25.44
CA GLN A 212 0.87 16.95 -26.58
C GLN A 212 1.71 15.98 -27.44
N GLU A 213 3.00 16.27 -27.65
CA GLU A 213 3.99 15.41 -28.34
C GLU A 213 4.24 14.02 -27.71
N PHE A 214 4.02 13.83 -26.40
CA PHE A 214 4.12 12.50 -25.78
C PHE A 214 2.82 11.69 -26.00
N LEU A 215 1.70 12.41 -26.03
CA LEU A 215 0.37 11.85 -26.21
C LEU A 215 0.14 11.48 -27.68
N ASP A 216 0.51 12.39 -28.57
CA ASP A 216 0.44 12.29 -30.03
C ASP A 216 1.85 11.96 -30.52
N ILE A 217 2.07 10.70 -30.90
CA ILE A 217 3.34 10.32 -31.51
C ILE A 217 3.40 11.01 -32.88
N GLU A 218 4.25 12.03 -33.04
CA GLU A 218 4.95 12.22 -34.33
C GLU A 218 6.08 11.19 -34.36
N ASP A 219 5.85 10.10 -35.09
CA ASP A 219 6.89 9.14 -35.44
C ASP A 219 7.90 9.87 -36.38
N PRO A 220 9.21 9.70 -36.24
CA PRO A 220 10.14 10.10 -37.30
C PRO A 220 9.93 9.29 -38.60
#